data_AF-A0A8I0K0A1-F1
#
_entry.id   AF-A0A8I0K0A1-F1
#
_cell.length_a   1.000
_cell.length_b   1.000
_cell.length_c   1.000
_cell.angle_alpha   90.00
_cell.angle_beta   90.00
_cell.angle_gamma   90.00
#
_symmetry.space_group_name_H-M   'P 1'
#
loop_
_entity.id
_entity.type
_entity.pdbx_description
1 polymer ?
#
loop_
_entity_poly.entity_id
_entity_poly.type
_entity_poly.pdbx_seq_one_letter_code
_entity_poly.pdbx_strand_id
1 'polypeptide(L)'
;MSIVARVDRYQRKHPVVGFPIAVVYKFFDDQGPYLAAIMTYYAFIAIFPLMLIATSVLGFVLQDDLDLQQDLLDTALGQFPIVGDQLGRPEGLTGSTTAIVVGTVAALYGALGVGQSTQNAGNVAWGVPRNSRPNPIVMRLRSVVVLSIGGLGIGVIAVVQSIVDNPQVVGIDHLPDLGLLVRFVGLLVSWGIFITVFKLVSLRRASWRSVLPGSLFCALGWQLLQYVGDAYVQRVIVRASSMNQTFALVLGLIALLFLLTSIIVIGLEINVVRRRRLYPRALLTPFTDNVVLTEGDRRAYAQYARMQRHKGFQTISVDFDSDDDTAP
;
A
#
# COMPACT_ATOMS: atom_id res chain seq x y z
N MET A 1 -10.61 34.92 22.30
CA MET A 1 -9.99 33.66 21.83
C MET A 1 -10.81 33.14 20.67
N SER A 2 -10.23 33.04 19.47
CA SER A 2 -10.92 32.48 18.30
C SER A 2 -11.26 31.00 18.53
N ILE A 3 -12.28 30.49 17.83
CA ILE A 3 -12.66 29.07 17.88
C ILE A 3 -11.45 28.19 17.53
N VAL A 4 -10.66 28.61 16.54
CA VAL A 4 -9.42 27.94 16.11
C VAL A 4 -8.42 27.81 17.26
N ALA A 5 -8.19 28.87 18.04
CA ALA A 5 -7.27 28.83 19.17
C ALA A 5 -7.74 27.89 20.30
N ARG A 6 -9.06 27.71 20.48
CA ARG A 6 -9.62 26.73 21.43
C ARG A 6 -9.40 25.30 20.95
N VAL A 7 -9.66 25.03 19.66
CA VAL A 7 -9.46 23.71 19.05
C VAL A 7 -7.98 23.33 19.06
N ASP A 8 -7.09 24.26 18.70
CA ASP A 8 -5.64 24.06 18.74
C ASP A 8 -5.16 23.75 20.16
N ARG A 9 -5.62 24.50 21.17
CA ARG A 9 -5.30 24.21 22.58
C ARG A 9 -5.82 22.84 23.04
N TYR A 10 -7.02 22.46 22.60
CA TYR A 10 -7.61 21.16 22.94
C TYR A 10 -6.80 20.01 22.33
N GLN A 11 -6.46 20.12 21.04
CA GLN A 11 -5.65 19.17 20.29
C GLN A 11 -4.25 18.99 20.92
N ARG A 12 -3.62 20.09 21.36
CA ARG A 12 -2.29 20.05 21.99
C ARG A 12 -2.30 19.32 23.32
N LYS A 13 -3.42 19.39 24.06
CA LYS A 13 -3.60 18.71 25.34
C LYS A 13 -4.01 17.24 25.21
N HIS A 14 -4.66 16.86 24.10
CA HIS A 14 -5.20 15.52 23.89
C HIS A 14 -4.49 14.81 22.73
N PRO A 15 -3.51 13.94 23.03
CA PRO A 15 -2.77 13.17 22.03
C PRO A 15 -3.66 12.38 21.06
N VAL A 16 -4.84 11.94 21.50
CA VAL A 16 -5.82 11.20 20.69
C VAL A 16 -6.29 12.00 19.48
N VAL A 17 -6.34 13.34 19.59
CA VAL A 17 -6.74 14.24 18.50
C VAL A 17 -5.51 14.79 17.78
N GLY A 18 -4.44 15.10 18.52
CA GLY A 18 -3.20 15.62 17.93
C GLY A 18 -2.45 14.62 17.05
N PHE A 19 -2.54 13.33 17.37
CA PHE A 19 -1.86 12.28 16.62
C PHE A 19 -2.43 12.11 15.19
N PRO A 20 -3.74 11.91 14.96
CA PRO A 20 -4.29 11.83 13.62
C PRO A 20 -4.04 13.09 12.78
N ILE A 21 -4.15 14.27 13.38
CA ILE A 21 -3.87 15.55 12.68
C ILE A 21 -2.42 15.60 12.22
N ALA A 22 -1.47 15.20 13.07
CA ALA A 22 -0.06 15.15 12.70
C ALA A 22 0.22 14.12 11.57
N VAL A 23 -0.49 12.99 11.55
CA VAL A 23 -0.41 12.00 10.46
C VAL A 23 -0.92 12.60 9.15
N VAL A 24 -2.06 13.29 9.18
CA VAL A 24 -2.63 13.93 7.98
C VAL A 24 -1.69 15.03 7.47
N TYR A 25 -1.18 15.89 8.34
CA TYR A 25 -0.25 16.94 7.93
C TYR A 25 1.02 16.34 7.33
N LYS A 26 1.60 15.34 7.98
CA LYS A 26 2.77 14.66 7.44
C LYS A 26 2.49 14.00 6.09
N PHE A 27 1.33 13.37 5.91
CA PHE A 27 0.92 12.77 4.64
C PHE A 27 0.87 13.81 3.51
N PHE A 28 0.35 15.01 3.76
CA PHE A 28 0.33 16.07 2.75
C PHE A 28 1.71 16.72 2.56
N ASP A 29 2.44 17.01 3.63
CA ASP A 29 3.80 17.59 3.61
C ASP A 29 4.78 16.72 2.80
N ASP A 30 4.66 15.38 2.92
CA ASP A 30 5.49 14.42 2.22
C ASP A 30 5.02 14.13 0.78
N GLN A 31 4.01 14.86 0.28
CA GLN A 31 3.35 14.63 -1.02
C GLN A 31 2.77 13.22 -1.14
N GLY A 32 2.15 12.72 -0.07
CA GLY A 32 1.55 11.40 0.03
C GLY A 32 0.60 11.03 -1.11
N PRO A 33 -0.30 11.92 -1.59
CA PRO A 33 -1.12 11.65 -2.76
C PRO A 33 -0.31 11.38 -4.04
N TYR A 34 0.81 12.08 -4.23
CA TYR A 34 1.72 11.86 -5.37
C TYR A 34 2.44 10.52 -5.24
N LEU A 35 2.90 10.17 -4.04
CA LEU A 35 3.50 8.86 -3.75
C LEU A 35 2.50 7.71 -3.97
N ALA A 36 1.25 7.89 -3.56
CA ALA A 36 0.18 6.93 -3.81
C ALA A 36 -0.10 6.79 -5.32
N ALA A 37 -0.23 7.90 -6.04
CA ALA A 37 -0.51 7.91 -7.48
C ALA A 37 0.58 7.20 -8.29
N ILE A 38 1.86 7.43 -7.98
CA ILE A 38 2.96 6.76 -8.71
C ILE A 38 3.00 5.24 -8.42
N MET A 39 2.69 4.82 -7.19
CA MET A 39 2.53 3.40 -6.88
C MET A 39 1.35 2.78 -7.64
N THR A 40 0.22 3.49 -7.72
CA THR A 40 -0.97 3.06 -8.45
C THR A 40 -0.68 2.90 -9.94
N TYR A 41 0.01 3.86 -10.54
CA TYR A 41 0.42 3.80 -11.94
C TYR A 41 1.24 2.53 -12.24
N TYR A 42 2.26 2.26 -11.43
CA TYR A 42 3.09 1.06 -11.62
C TYR A 42 2.33 -0.23 -11.33
N ALA A 43 1.46 -0.25 -10.32
CA ALA A 43 0.64 -1.41 -9.99
C ALA A 43 -0.36 -1.74 -11.11
N PHE A 44 -0.99 -0.71 -11.69
CA PHE A 44 -1.91 -0.86 -12.81
C PHE A 44 -1.21 -1.39 -14.07
N ILE A 45 0.00 -0.91 -14.38
CA ILE A 45 0.79 -1.45 -15.50
C ILE A 45 1.19 -2.91 -15.25
N ALA A 46 1.51 -3.26 -13.99
CA ALA A 46 1.94 -4.60 -13.63
C ALA A 46 0.81 -5.63 -13.64
N ILE A 47 -0.44 -5.22 -13.37
CA ILE A 47 -1.51 -6.16 -13.02
C ILE A 47 -1.84 -7.13 -14.15
N PHE A 48 -2.05 -6.65 -15.38
CA PHE A 48 -2.43 -7.52 -16.49
C PHE A 48 -1.32 -8.49 -16.87
N PRO A 49 -0.06 -8.05 -17.04
CA PRO A 49 1.01 -9.00 -17.32
C PRO A 49 1.29 -9.99 -16.18
N LEU A 50 1.17 -9.56 -14.92
CA LEU A 50 1.31 -10.47 -13.79
C LEU A 50 0.18 -11.50 -13.75
N MET A 51 -1.05 -11.10 -14.12
CA MET A 51 -2.16 -12.04 -14.28
C MET A 51 -1.87 -13.07 -15.37
N LEU A 52 -1.32 -12.66 -16.53
CA LEU A 52 -0.93 -13.61 -17.60
C LEU A 52 0.14 -14.60 -17.13
N ILE A 53 1.14 -14.12 -16.38
CA ILE A 53 2.17 -15.00 -15.82
C ILE A 53 1.54 -15.95 -14.79
N ALA A 54 0.66 -15.44 -13.92
CA ALA A 54 -0.03 -16.24 -12.92
C ALA A 54 -0.90 -17.33 -13.55
N THR A 55 -1.69 -17.01 -14.59
CA THR A 55 -2.50 -18.00 -15.31
C THR A 55 -1.65 -19.02 -16.05
N SER A 56 -0.53 -18.59 -16.64
CA SER A 56 0.43 -19.51 -17.30
C SER A 56 1.08 -20.48 -16.30
N VAL A 57 1.50 -19.98 -15.14
CA VAL A 57 2.09 -20.80 -14.07
C VAL A 57 1.04 -21.75 -13.50
N LEU A 58 -0.18 -21.26 -13.23
CA LEU A 58 -1.30 -22.11 -12.79
C LEU A 58 -1.61 -23.20 -13.82
N GLY A 59 -1.74 -22.85 -15.11
CA GLY A 59 -1.99 -23.80 -16.18
C GLY A 59 -0.91 -24.86 -16.31
N PHE A 60 0.37 -24.50 -16.09
CA PHE A 60 1.48 -25.46 -16.06
C PHE A 60 1.45 -26.36 -14.81
N VAL A 61 1.14 -25.81 -13.63
CA VAL A 61 1.07 -26.57 -12.37
C VAL A 61 -0.13 -27.54 -12.36
N LEU A 62 -1.24 -27.14 -12.97
CA LEU A 62 -2.50 -27.88 -13.03
C LEU A 62 -2.64 -28.73 -14.30
N GLN A 63 -1.61 -28.79 -15.15
CA GLN A 63 -1.68 -29.46 -16.46
C GLN A 63 -2.05 -30.95 -16.35
N ASP A 64 -1.77 -31.56 -15.21
CA ASP A 64 -2.00 -32.98 -14.93
C ASP A 64 -3.31 -33.25 -14.13
N ASP A 65 -4.07 -32.20 -13.77
CA ASP A 65 -5.31 -32.30 -12.98
C ASP A 65 -6.43 -31.42 -13.57
N LEU A 66 -7.17 -32.02 -14.51
CA LEU A 66 -8.25 -31.35 -15.25
C LEU A 66 -9.47 -31.00 -14.39
N ASP A 67 -9.70 -31.75 -13.30
CA ASP A 67 -10.83 -31.50 -12.39
C ASP A 67 -10.57 -30.24 -11.55
N LEU A 68 -9.35 -30.10 -11.00
CA LEU A 68 -8.94 -28.86 -10.32
C LEU A 68 -8.94 -27.63 -11.24
N GLN A 69 -8.66 -27.82 -12.54
CA GLN A 69 -8.70 -26.74 -13.51
C GLN A 69 -10.13 -26.22 -13.74
N GLN A 70 -11.13 -27.11 -13.77
CA GLN A 70 -12.56 -26.73 -13.89
C GLN A 70 -13.08 -26.05 -12.62
N ASP A 71 -12.75 -26.57 -11.44
CA ASP A 71 -13.14 -25.97 -10.15
C ASP A 71 -12.57 -24.53 -9.98
N LEU A 72 -11.39 -24.27 -10.54
CA LEU A 72 -10.77 -22.94 -10.56
C LEU A 72 -11.41 -21.97 -11.57
N LEU A 73 -12.02 -22.49 -12.63
CA LEU A 73 -12.78 -21.69 -13.59
C LEU A 73 -14.15 -21.30 -13.04
N ASP A 74 -14.74 -22.15 -12.20
CA ASP A 74 -16.02 -21.88 -11.55
C ASP A 74 -15.90 -20.98 -10.31
N THR A 75 -14.68 -20.67 -9.86
CA THR A 75 -14.42 -19.69 -8.79
C THR A 75 -14.27 -18.25 -9.31
N ALA A 76 -14.14 -17.29 -8.38
CA ALA A 76 -13.97 -15.86 -8.68
C ALA A 76 -12.81 -15.53 -9.65
N LEU A 77 -11.85 -16.44 -9.82
CA LEU A 77 -10.76 -16.30 -10.78
C LEU A 77 -11.23 -16.40 -12.24
N GLY A 78 -12.22 -17.26 -12.55
CA GLY A 78 -12.81 -17.36 -13.89
C GLY A 78 -13.69 -16.17 -14.28
N GLN A 79 -14.17 -15.39 -13.29
CA GLN A 79 -14.94 -14.17 -13.54
C GLN A 79 -14.08 -12.98 -14.03
N PHE A 80 -12.75 -13.08 -13.97
CA PHE A 80 -11.88 -12.10 -14.62
C PHE A 80 -11.89 -12.32 -16.13
N PRO A 81 -12.31 -11.35 -16.96
CA PRO A 81 -12.52 -11.55 -18.41
C PRO A 81 -11.30 -12.12 -19.14
N ILE A 82 -10.10 -11.74 -18.71
CA ILE A 82 -8.83 -12.18 -19.31
C ILE A 82 -8.48 -13.63 -18.93
N VAL A 83 -8.90 -14.08 -17.74
CA VAL A 83 -8.65 -15.43 -17.23
C VAL A 83 -9.65 -16.40 -17.86
N GLY A 84 -10.95 -16.05 -17.88
CA GLY A 84 -12.00 -16.84 -18.52
C GLY A 84 -11.81 -17.02 -20.03
N ASP A 85 -11.47 -15.94 -20.77
CA ASP A 85 -11.26 -16.01 -22.23
C ASP A 85 -9.99 -16.77 -22.63
N GLN A 86 -8.97 -16.84 -21.76
CA GLN A 86 -7.70 -17.52 -22.05
C GLN A 86 -7.67 -18.98 -21.59
N LEU A 87 -8.31 -19.31 -20.47
CA LEU A 87 -8.37 -20.67 -19.96
C LEU A 87 -9.52 -21.49 -20.59
N GLY A 88 -10.60 -20.86 -21.07
CA GLY A 88 -11.73 -21.53 -21.72
C GLY A 88 -11.52 -21.95 -23.18
N ARG A 89 -10.33 -21.71 -23.76
CA ARG A 89 -10.00 -22.08 -25.14
C ARG A 89 -9.27 -23.43 -25.20
N PRO A 90 -9.77 -24.44 -25.94
CA PRO A 90 -9.10 -25.73 -26.13
C PRO A 90 -7.71 -25.64 -26.79
N GLU A 91 -7.41 -24.52 -27.44
CA GLU A 91 -6.18 -24.28 -28.21
C GLU A 91 -5.01 -23.78 -27.35
N GLY A 92 -5.23 -23.53 -26.05
CA GLY A 92 -4.22 -22.94 -25.17
C GLY A 92 -3.83 -21.50 -25.56
N LEU A 93 -2.84 -20.94 -24.87
CA LEU A 93 -2.32 -19.59 -25.12
C LEU A 93 -1.73 -19.47 -26.54
N THR A 94 -2.55 -19.17 -27.55
CA THR A 94 -2.09 -18.71 -28.87
C THR A 94 -1.63 -17.25 -28.78
N GLY A 95 -0.64 -17.00 -27.92
CA GLY A 95 0.01 -15.71 -27.78
C GLY A 95 1.03 -15.51 -28.90
N SER A 96 0.89 -14.44 -29.67
CA SER A 96 2.00 -13.93 -30.49
C SER A 96 3.24 -13.80 -29.61
N THR A 97 4.38 -14.38 -29.99
CA THR A 97 5.65 -14.26 -29.25
C THR A 97 5.94 -12.80 -28.88
N THR A 98 5.56 -11.86 -29.74
CA THR A 98 5.65 -10.42 -29.50
C THR A 98 4.79 -9.97 -28.31
N ALA A 99 3.55 -10.44 -28.19
CA ALA A 99 2.66 -10.11 -27.07
C ALA A 99 3.20 -10.67 -25.74
N ILE A 100 3.79 -11.87 -25.75
CA ILE A 100 4.42 -12.47 -24.56
C ILE A 100 5.66 -11.67 -24.15
N VAL A 101 6.52 -11.31 -25.10
CA VAL A 101 7.73 -10.52 -24.83
C VAL A 101 7.36 -9.12 -24.31
N VAL A 102 6.47 -8.41 -24.99
CA VAL A 102 6.02 -7.07 -24.59
C VAL A 102 5.31 -7.12 -23.23
N GLY A 103 4.43 -8.10 -23.03
CA GLY A 103 3.75 -8.34 -21.74
C GLY A 103 4.76 -8.58 -20.62
N THR A 104 5.73 -9.46 -20.82
CA THR A 104 6.76 -9.76 -19.81
C THR A 104 7.60 -8.53 -19.45
N VAL A 105 8.01 -7.75 -20.45
CA VAL A 105 8.76 -6.49 -20.22
C VAL A 105 7.90 -5.49 -19.45
N ALA A 106 6.62 -5.34 -19.80
CA ALA A 106 5.69 -4.49 -19.06
C ALA A 106 5.45 -4.98 -17.62
N ALA A 107 5.34 -6.30 -17.42
CA ALA A 107 5.22 -6.95 -16.11
C ALA A 107 6.41 -6.59 -15.22
N LEU A 108 7.62 -6.79 -15.73
CA LEU A 108 8.86 -6.54 -15.02
C LEU A 108 9.00 -5.05 -14.72
N TYR A 109 8.70 -4.17 -15.68
CA TYR A 109 8.72 -2.73 -15.49
C TYR A 109 7.73 -2.29 -14.40
N GLY A 110 6.46 -2.71 -14.50
CA GLY A 110 5.42 -2.39 -13.53
C GLY A 110 5.75 -2.93 -12.14
N ALA A 111 6.08 -4.22 -12.03
CA ALA A 111 6.38 -4.87 -10.75
C ALA A 111 7.59 -4.19 -10.07
N LEU A 112 8.72 -4.05 -10.77
CA LEU A 112 9.89 -3.35 -10.24
C LEU A 112 9.55 -1.90 -9.85
N GLY A 113 8.73 -1.24 -10.64
CA GLY A 113 8.21 0.11 -10.38
C GLY A 113 7.41 0.20 -9.08
N VAL A 114 6.54 -0.76 -8.78
CA VAL A 114 5.81 -0.84 -7.49
C VAL A 114 6.82 -0.95 -6.34
N GLY A 115 7.74 -1.91 -6.40
CA GLY A 115 8.73 -2.07 -5.33
C GLY A 115 9.63 -0.85 -5.15
N GLN A 116 9.98 -0.14 -6.23
CA GLN A 116 10.79 1.08 -6.18
C GLN A 116 10.00 2.26 -5.60
N SER A 117 8.76 2.45 -6.02
CA SER A 117 7.90 3.53 -5.55
C SER A 117 7.52 3.34 -4.09
N THR A 118 7.23 2.11 -3.64
CA THR A 118 7.06 1.78 -2.21
C THR A 118 8.32 2.07 -1.41
N GLN A 119 9.50 1.67 -1.92
CA GLN A 119 10.79 2.02 -1.31
C GLN A 119 11.03 3.53 -1.23
N ASN A 120 10.67 4.27 -2.27
CA ASN A 120 10.76 5.72 -2.25
C ASN A 120 9.81 6.33 -1.22
N ALA A 121 8.56 5.86 -1.12
CA ALA A 121 7.60 6.31 -0.12
C ALA A 121 8.14 6.09 1.30
N GLY A 122 8.71 4.91 1.59
CA GLY A 122 9.40 4.65 2.86
C GLY A 122 10.58 5.60 3.10
N ASN A 123 11.39 5.87 2.08
CA ASN A 123 12.52 6.81 2.20
C ASN A 123 12.07 8.24 2.48
N VAL A 124 10.99 8.70 1.86
CA VAL A 124 10.39 10.01 2.09
C VAL A 124 9.81 10.07 3.51
N ALA A 125 8.94 9.14 3.87
CA ALA A 125 8.31 9.07 5.19
C ALA A 125 9.35 9.12 6.32
N TRP A 126 10.40 8.29 6.23
CA TRP A 126 11.48 8.22 7.23
C TRP A 126 12.55 9.32 7.09
N GLY A 127 12.36 10.30 6.20
CA GLY A 127 13.29 11.41 5.98
C GLY A 127 14.70 10.93 5.72
N VAL A 128 14.87 9.94 4.85
CA VAL A 128 16.17 9.37 4.50
C VAL A 128 16.89 10.35 3.59
N PRO A 129 18.06 10.89 4.02
CA PRO A 129 18.90 11.75 3.20
C PRO A 129 19.20 11.12 1.85
N ARG A 130 19.19 11.92 0.78
CA ARG A 130 19.45 11.42 -0.59
C ARG A 130 20.76 10.65 -0.70
N ASN A 131 21.82 11.10 -0.02
CA ASN A 131 23.12 10.44 0.01
C ASN A 131 23.16 9.10 0.76
N SER A 132 22.16 8.83 1.60
CA SER A 132 22.07 7.63 2.44
C SER A 132 21.13 6.57 1.86
N ARG A 133 20.53 6.85 0.69
CA ARG A 133 19.68 5.89 -0.01
C ARG A 133 20.53 4.83 -0.72
N PRO A 134 20.06 3.58 -0.82
CA PRO A 134 20.76 2.53 -1.57
C PRO A 134 21.01 2.96 -3.02
N ASN A 135 22.07 2.43 -3.63
CA ASN A 135 22.31 2.64 -5.05
C ASN A 135 21.17 2.04 -5.90
N PRO A 136 21.01 2.48 -7.17
CA PRO A 136 19.89 2.05 -8.01
C PRO A 136 19.80 0.53 -8.25
N ILE A 137 20.93 -0.17 -8.24
CA ILE A 137 20.99 -1.63 -8.47
C ILE A 137 20.47 -2.37 -7.23
N VAL A 138 21.00 -2.03 -6.05
CA VAL A 138 20.56 -2.60 -4.77
C VAL A 138 19.09 -2.28 -4.52
N MET A 139 18.62 -1.09 -4.89
CA MET A 139 17.20 -0.72 -4.77
C MET A 139 16.30 -1.62 -5.63
N ARG A 140 16.72 -1.98 -6.85
CA ARG A 140 15.99 -2.94 -7.70
C ARG A 140 15.96 -4.35 -7.12
N LEU A 141 17.10 -4.87 -6.65
CA LEU A 141 17.16 -6.19 -6.00
C LEU A 141 16.26 -6.25 -4.76
N ARG A 142 16.25 -5.18 -3.96
CA ARG A 142 15.34 -5.07 -2.82
C ARG A 142 13.88 -4.96 -3.23
N SER A 143 13.57 -4.32 -4.37
CA SER A 143 12.21 -4.32 -4.92
C SER A 143 11.74 -5.73 -5.17
N VAL A 144 12.57 -6.59 -5.78
CA VAL A 144 12.22 -8.00 -6.02
C VAL A 144 11.86 -8.69 -4.71
N VAL A 145 12.67 -8.56 -3.66
CA VAL A 145 12.38 -9.16 -2.35
C VAL A 145 11.05 -8.64 -1.75
N VAL A 146 10.83 -7.32 -1.79
CA VAL A 146 9.59 -6.71 -1.27
C VAL A 146 8.37 -7.21 -2.05
N LEU A 147 8.48 -7.31 -3.37
CA LEU A 147 7.41 -7.79 -4.25
C LEU A 147 7.16 -9.28 -4.07
N SER A 148 8.20 -10.10 -3.93
CA SER A 148 8.06 -11.54 -3.68
C SER A 148 7.34 -11.79 -2.36
N ILE A 149 7.65 -11.03 -1.30
CA ILE A 149 6.97 -11.15 -0.01
C ILE A 149 5.51 -10.66 -0.12
N GLY A 150 5.28 -9.52 -0.79
CA GLY A 150 3.93 -9.00 -1.02
C GLY A 150 3.08 -9.95 -1.84
N GLY A 151 3.61 -10.46 -2.95
CA GLY A 151 2.94 -11.39 -3.86
C GLY A 151 2.66 -12.74 -3.22
N LEU A 152 3.65 -13.33 -2.53
CA LEU A 152 3.44 -14.56 -1.74
C LEU A 152 2.37 -14.32 -0.67
N GLY A 153 2.40 -13.16 -0.03
CA GLY A 153 1.41 -12.75 0.95
C GLY A 153 -0.01 -12.69 0.40
N ILE A 154 -0.19 -12.07 -0.77
CA ILE A 154 -1.48 -12.04 -1.48
C ILE A 154 -1.92 -13.47 -1.84
N GLY A 155 -1.00 -14.31 -2.33
CA GLY A 155 -1.29 -15.72 -2.63
C GLY A 155 -1.78 -16.51 -1.42
N VAL A 156 -1.11 -16.37 -0.26
CA VAL A 156 -1.54 -16.99 0.99
C VAL A 156 -2.93 -16.49 1.41
N ILE A 157 -3.18 -15.18 1.32
CA ILE A 157 -4.50 -14.61 1.63
C ILE A 157 -5.57 -15.21 0.70
N ALA A 158 -5.30 -15.31 -0.60
CA ALA A 158 -6.24 -15.87 -1.57
C ALA A 158 -6.56 -17.35 -1.27
N VAL A 159 -5.55 -18.16 -0.95
CA VAL A 159 -5.75 -19.56 -0.52
C VAL A 159 -6.59 -19.63 0.75
N VAL A 160 -6.29 -18.80 1.74
CA VAL A 160 -7.05 -18.75 3.00
C VAL A 160 -8.51 -18.37 2.74
N GLN A 161 -8.80 -17.38 1.90
CA GLN A 161 -10.17 -17.01 1.54
C GLN A 161 -10.88 -18.13 0.77
N SER A 162 -10.20 -18.79 -0.17
CA SER A 162 -10.77 -19.91 -0.93
C SER A 162 -11.24 -21.05 -0.01
N ILE A 163 -10.48 -21.35 1.05
CA ILE A 163 -10.87 -22.34 2.08
C ILE A 163 -12.10 -21.88 2.87
N VAL A 164 -12.25 -20.57 3.15
CA VAL A 164 -13.45 -20.03 3.82
C VAL A 164 -14.68 -20.18 2.95
N ASP A 165 -14.54 -19.87 1.67
CA ASP A 165 -15.66 -19.89 0.73
C ASP A 165 -16.04 -21.33 0.36
N ASN A 166 -15.10 -22.28 0.45
CA ASN A 166 -15.28 -23.69 0.08
C ASN A 166 -14.79 -24.66 1.19
N PRO A 167 -15.45 -24.70 2.37
CA PRO A 167 -15.01 -25.51 3.51
C PRO A 167 -15.02 -27.03 3.25
N GLN A 168 -15.77 -27.48 2.23
CA GLN A 168 -15.83 -28.89 1.81
C GLN A 168 -14.49 -29.40 1.27
N VAL A 169 -13.67 -28.53 0.67
CA VAL A 169 -12.38 -28.89 0.07
C VAL A 169 -11.36 -29.38 1.11
N VAL A 170 -11.50 -28.96 2.38
CA VAL A 170 -10.57 -29.28 3.46
C VAL A 170 -11.21 -30.21 4.51
N GLY A 171 -12.43 -30.70 4.28
CA GLY A 171 -13.14 -31.60 5.20
C GLY A 171 -13.47 -30.96 6.55
N ILE A 172 -13.71 -29.65 6.56
CA ILE A 172 -14.04 -28.85 7.75
C ILE A 172 -15.51 -28.39 7.76
N ASP A 173 -16.33 -28.99 6.91
CA ASP A 173 -17.77 -28.74 6.76
C ASP A 173 -18.59 -29.01 8.04
N HIS A 174 -18.06 -29.83 8.95
CA HIS A 174 -18.72 -30.19 10.22
C HIS A 174 -18.43 -29.21 11.39
N LEU A 175 -17.51 -28.26 11.21
CA LEU A 175 -17.10 -27.33 12.28
C LEU A 175 -17.98 -26.07 12.28
N PRO A 176 -18.54 -25.64 13.43
CA PRO A 176 -19.37 -24.43 13.51
C PRO A 176 -18.57 -23.17 13.17
N ASP A 177 -19.19 -22.27 12.40
CA ASP A 177 -18.73 -20.96 11.88
C ASP A 177 -17.22 -20.64 12.08
N LEU A 178 -16.36 -21.44 11.43
CA LEU A 178 -14.91 -21.19 11.33
C LEU A 178 -14.59 -19.87 10.63
N GLY A 179 -15.57 -19.23 9.99
CA GLY A 179 -15.39 -17.99 9.24
C GLY A 179 -14.75 -16.88 10.07
N LEU A 180 -15.09 -16.75 11.36
CA LEU A 180 -14.47 -15.75 12.23
C LEU A 180 -12.99 -16.05 12.52
N LEU A 181 -12.66 -17.31 12.79
CA LEU A 181 -11.27 -17.73 13.05
C LEU A 181 -10.42 -17.54 11.80
N VAL A 182 -10.92 -17.92 10.63
CA VAL A 182 -10.16 -17.80 9.39
C VAL A 182 -10.00 -16.34 8.96
N ARG A 183 -11.03 -15.49 9.12
CA ARG A 183 -10.90 -14.03 8.92
C ARG A 183 -9.86 -13.43 9.86
N PHE A 184 -9.83 -13.87 11.11
CA PHE A 184 -8.82 -13.43 12.07
C PHE A 184 -7.41 -13.89 11.66
N VAL A 185 -7.24 -15.13 11.21
CA VAL A 185 -5.97 -15.63 10.66
C VAL A 185 -5.55 -14.83 9.43
N GLY A 186 -6.46 -14.56 8.49
CA GLY A 186 -6.20 -13.73 7.32
C GLY A 186 -5.77 -12.31 7.68
N LEU A 187 -6.36 -11.71 8.72
CA LEU A 187 -5.94 -10.42 9.26
C LEU A 187 -4.52 -10.50 9.84
N LEU A 188 -4.20 -11.54 10.62
CA LEU A 188 -2.86 -11.74 11.20
C LEU A 188 -1.79 -11.96 10.13
N VAL A 189 -2.10 -12.73 9.08
CA VAL A 189 -1.22 -12.95 7.93
C VAL A 189 -0.98 -11.62 7.21
N SER A 190 -2.05 -10.89 6.88
CA SER A 190 -1.97 -9.56 6.25
C SER A 190 -1.13 -8.60 7.10
N TRP A 191 -1.35 -8.61 8.41
CA TRP A 191 -0.58 -7.79 9.34
C TRP A 191 0.91 -8.16 9.34
N GLY A 192 1.24 -9.45 9.39
CA GLY A 192 2.61 -9.95 9.29
C GLY A 192 3.33 -9.54 7.99
N ILE A 193 2.62 -9.58 6.86
CA ILE A 193 3.13 -9.13 5.56
C ILE A 193 3.43 -7.63 5.62
N PHE A 194 2.49 -6.80 6.06
CA PHE A 194 2.72 -5.35 6.17
C PHE A 194 3.83 -5.01 7.16
N ILE A 195 3.98 -5.74 8.27
CA ILE A 195 5.09 -5.56 9.21
C ILE A 195 6.43 -5.81 8.49
N THR A 196 6.51 -6.90 7.72
CA THR A 196 7.72 -7.30 7.00
C THR A 196 8.07 -6.29 5.92
N VAL A 197 7.11 -5.91 5.09
CA VAL A 197 7.28 -4.89 4.03
C VAL A 197 7.72 -3.56 4.64
N PHE A 198 7.05 -3.08 5.69
CA PHE A 198 7.41 -1.83 6.34
C PHE A 198 8.78 -1.89 6.99
N LYS A 199 9.16 -3.03 7.58
CA LYS A 199 10.51 -3.22 8.13
C LYS A 199 11.58 -3.15 7.03
N LEU A 200 11.34 -3.77 5.89
CA LEU A 200 12.25 -3.77 4.74
C LEU A 200 12.38 -2.38 4.12
N VAL A 201 11.28 -1.66 3.96
CA VAL A 201 11.25 -0.35 3.30
C VAL A 201 11.90 0.77 4.13
N SER A 202 11.92 0.61 5.45
CA SER A 202 12.37 1.66 6.40
C SER A 202 13.89 1.73 6.64
N LEU A 203 14.71 1.09 5.81
CA LEU A 203 16.20 1.17 5.81
C LEU A 203 16.87 1.21 7.20
N ARG A 204 16.64 0.19 8.06
CA ARG A 204 17.17 0.08 9.44
C ARG A 204 16.74 1.19 10.42
N ARG A 205 16.01 2.23 10.00
CA ARG A 205 15.52 3.31 10.88
C ARG A 205 14.31 2.93 11.70
N ALA A 206 13.57 1.90 11.28
CA ALA A 206 12.46 1.34 12.04
C ALA A 206 12.86 0.07 12.79
N SER A 207 12.40 -0.06 14.02
CA SER A 207 12.34 -1.32 14.77
C SER A 207 11.08 -2.11 14.42
N TRP A 208 11.04 -3.41 14.71
CA TRP A 208 9.83 -4.23 14.51
C TRP A 208 8.62 -3.67 15.29
N ARG A 209 8.83 -3.21 16.53
CA ARG A 209 7.78 -2.62 17.36
C ARG A 209 7.26 -1.28 16.82
N SER A 210 8.10 -0.52 16.11
CA SER A 210 7.69 0.79 15.58
C SER A 210 6.88 0.70 14.30
N VAL A 211 6.85 -0.45 13.61
CA VAL A 211 6.03 -0.62 12.39
C VAL A 211 4.65 -1.21 12.66
N LEU A 212 4.45 -1.87 13.81
CA LEU A 212 3.21 -2.54 14.19
C LEU A 212 1.93 -1.70 13.99
N PRO A 213 1.82 -0.45 14.52
CA PRO A 213 0.56 0.30 14.43
C PRO A 213 0.18 0.68 13.00
N GLY A 214 1.13 1.13 12.18
CA GLY A 214 0.88 1.45 10.78
C GLY A 214 0.59 0.21 9.95
N SER A 215 1.28 -0.91 10.23
CA SER A 215 0.99 -2.18 9.57
C SER A 215 -0.40 -2.71 9.93
N LEU A 216 -0.86 -2.51 11.17
CA LEU A 216 -2.21 -2.90 11.58
C LEU A 216 -3.26 -2.05 10.87
N PHE A 217 -3.03 -0.74 10.75
CA PHE A 217 -3.86 0.16 9.96
C PHE A 217 -3.97 -0.32 8.50
N CYS A 218 -2.86 -0.71 7.88
CA CYS A 218 -2.89 -1.25 6.52
C CYS A 218 -3.60 -2.60 6.42
N ALA A 219 -3.43 -3.49 7.39
CA ALA A 219 -4.13 -4.79 7.41
C ALA A 219 -5.65 -4.62 7.52
N LEU A 220 -6.11 -3.71 8.39
CA LEU A 220 -7.54 -3.37 8.51
C LEU A 220 -8.05 -2.67 7.25
N GLY A 221 -7.26 -1.75 6.68
CA GLY A 221 -7.58 -1.07 5.42
C GLY A 221 -7.65 -2.03 4.23
N TRP A 222 -6.79 -3.05 4.19
CA TRP A 222 -6.83 -4.13 3.20
C TRP A 222 -8.12 -4.96 3.30
N GLN A 223 -8.55 -5.31 4.52
CA GLN A 223 -9.83 -6.01 4.71
C GLN A 223 -11.02 -5.15 4.27
N LEU A 224 -11.00 -3.86 4.61
CA LEU A 224 -12.01 -2.90 4.16
C LEU A 224 -12.03 -2.79 2.64
N LEU A 225 -10.87 -2.76 1.99
CA LEU A 225 -10.77 -2.69 0.54
C LEU A 225 -11.27 -3.94 -0.17
N GLN A 226 -11.07 -5.12 0.39
CA GLN A 226 -11.67 -6.35 -0.14
C GLN A 226 -13.20 -6.26 -0.12
N TYR A 227 -13.78 -5.82 1.00
CA TYR A 227 -15.23 -5.63 1.12
C TYR A 227 -15.77 -4.58 0.13
N VAL A 228 -15.07 -3.44 0.02
CA VAL A 228 -15.45 -2.38 -0.93
C VAL A 228 -15.30 -2.85 -2.39
N GLY A 229 -14.25 -3.62 -2.69
CA GLY A 229 -14.00 -4.19 -4.00
C GLY A 229 -15.08 -5.18 -4.43
N ASP A 230 -15.44 -6.12 -3.55
CA ASP A 230 -16.53 -7.07 -3.79
C ASP A 230 -17.88 -6.35 -4.00
N ALA A 231 -18.21 -5.40 -3.12
CA ALA A 231 -19.41 -4.60 -3.27
C ALA A 231 -19.42 -3.79 -4.58
N TYR A 232 -18.27 -3.30 -5.04
CA TYR A 232 -18.13 -2.61 -6.31
C TYR A 232 -18.37 -3.55 -7.50
N VAL A 233 -17.76 -4.73 -7.51
CA VAL A 233 -17.95 -5.72 -8.57
C VAL A 233 -19.43 -6.11 -8.68
N GLN A 234 -20.06 -6.50 -7.57
CA GLN A 234 -21.44 -6.99 -7.56
C GLN A 234 -22.48 -5.91 -7.92
N ARG A 235 -22.26 -4.66 -7.50
CA ARG A 235 -23.24 -3.57 -7.68
C ARG A 235 -23.02 -2.74 -8.94
N VAL A 236 -21.77 -2.62 -9.40
CA VAL A 236 -21.42 -1.74 -10.52
C VAL A 236 -21.06 -2.55 -11.76
N ILE A 237 -20.11 -3.49 -11.66
CA ILE A 237 -19.61 -4.20 -12.84
C ILE A 237 -20.66 -5.19 -13.35
N VAL A 238 -21.15 -6.10 -12.50
CA VAL A 238 -22.09 -7.16 -12.91
C VAL A 238 -23.41 -6.58 -13.48
N ARG A 239 -23.81 -5.39 -13.01
CA ARG A 239 -25.06 -4.74 -13.44
C ARG A 239 -24.89 -3.80 -14.65
N ALA A 240 -23.65 -3.57 -15.09
CA ALA A 240 -23.39 -2.69 -16.23
C ALA A 240 -23.64 -3.41 -17.57
N SER A 241 -23.99 -2.63 -18.60
CA SER A 241 -24.00 -3.11 -19.99
C SER A 241 -22.58 -3.48 -20.44
N SER A 242 -22.45 -4.39 -21.43
CA SER A 242 -21.15 -4.94 -21.84
C SER A 242 -20.07 -3.87 -22.15
N MET A 243 -20.43 -2.77 -22.82
CA MET A 243 -19.48 -1.68 -23.08
C MET A 243 -19.06 -0.92 -21.81
N ASN A 244 -19.97 -0.76 -20.85
CA ASN A 244 -19.71 -0.06 -19.59
C ASN A 244 -18.94 -0.91 -18.58
N GLN A 245 -18.98 -2.24 -18.70
CA GLN A 245 -18.25 -3.16 -17.83
C GLN A 245 -16.74 -2.94 -17.89
N THR A 246 -16.17 -2.78 -19.09
CA THR A 246 -14.73 -2.56 -19.26
C THR A 246 -14.29 -1.23 -18.65
N PHE A 247 -15.05 -0.15 -18.87
CA PHE A 247 -14.75 1.16 -18.28
C PHE A 247 -14.87 1.12 -16.76
N ALA A 248 -15.93 0.49 -16.23
CA ALA A 248 -16.11 0.31 -14.79
C ALA A 248 -14.95 -0.49 -14.19
N LEU A 249 -14.54 -1.60 -14.82
CA LEU A 249 -13.41 -2.40 -14.34
C LEU A 249 -12.13 -1.57 -14.25
N VAL A 250 -11.76 -0.85 -15.32
CA VAL A 250 -10.52 -0.06 -15.34
C VAL A 250 -10.55 1.07 -14.32
N LEU A 251 -11.63 1.86 -14.28
CA LEU A 251 -11.75 2.99 -13.36
C LEU A 251 -11.85 2.53 -11.90
N GLY A 252 -12.62 1.48 -11.64
CA GLY A 252 -12.75 0.86 -10.33
C GLY A 252 -11.41 0.30 -9.84
N LEU A 253 -10.66 -0.36 -10.71
CA LEU A 253 -9.35 -0.88 -10.37
C LEU A 253 -8.35 0.23 -10.04
N ILE A 254 -8.28 1.29 -10.85
CA ILE A 254 -7.42 2.45 -10.57
C ILE A 254 -7.80 3.08 -9.22
N ALA A 255 -9.11 3.24 -8.95
CA ALA A 255 -9.60 3.79 -7.70
C ALA A 255 -9.23 2.91 -6.49
N LEU A 256 -9.45 1.61 -6.56
CA LEU A 256 -9.10 0.66 -5.49
C LEU A 256 -7.59 0.61 -5.26
N LEU A 257 -6.78 0.60 -6.33
CA LEU A 257 -5.33 0.66 -6.23
C LEU A 257 -4.87 1.98 -5.60
N PHE A 258 -5.48 3.11 -5.95
CA PHE A 258 -5.17 4.40 -5.33
C PHE A 258 -5.54 4.45 -3.85
N LEU A 259 -6.68 3.88 -3.46
CA LEU A 259 -7.05 3.76 -2.05
C LEU A 259 -6.06 2.85 -1.31
N LEU A 260 -5.68 1.71 -1.89
CA LEU A 260 -4.68 0.80 -1.32
C LEU A 260 -3.34 1.49 -1.09
N THR A 261 -2.80 2.15 -2.11
CA THR A 261 -1.51 2.82 -2.01
C THR A 261 -1.57 4.00 -1.05
N SER A 262 -2.69 4.73 -1.00
CA SER A 262 -2.91 5.78 0.02
C SER A 262 -2.91 5.22 1.44
N ILE A 263 -3.59 4.09 1.68
CA ILE A 263 -3.57 3.39 2.98
C ILE A 263 -2.14 2.98 3.36
N ILE A 264 -1.35 2.50 2.40
CA ILE A 264 0.06 2.14 2.60
C ILE A 264 0.89 3.35 3.02
N VAL A 265 0.77 4.49 2.32
CA VAL A 265 1.51 5.71 2.66
C VAL A 265 1.08 6.21 4.04
N ILE A 266 -0.22 6.31 4.32
CA ILE A 266 -0.73 6.73 5.63
C ILE A 266 -0.22 5.79 6.74
N GLY A 267 -0.19 4.47 6.51
CA GLY A 267 0.39 3.51 7.43
C GLY A 267 1.88 3.75 7.72
N LEU A 268 2.66 4.14 6.70
CA LEU A 268 4.06 4.55 6.91
C LEU A 268 4.13 5.82 7.76
N GLU A 269 3.29 6.81 7.51
CA GLU A 269 3.27 8.05 8.27
C GLU A 269 2.87 7.85 9.74
N ILE A 270 1.88 6.98 10.02
CA ILE A 270 1.50 6.56 11.37
C ILE A 270 2.73 6.08 12.16
N ASN A 271 3.55 5.23 11.54
CA ASN A 271 4.75 4.69 12.16
C ASN A 271 5.80 5.77 12.46
N VAL A 272 6.03 6.68 11.52
CA VAL A 272 7.02 7.75 11.68
C VAL A 272 6.57 8.78 12.71
N VAL A 273 5.32 9.25 12.63
CA VAL A 273 4.75 10.24 13.58
C VAL A 273 4.81 9.70 15.00
N ARG A 274 4.46 8.42 15.21
CA ARG A 274 4.55 7.78 16.52
C ARG A 274 6.00 7.64 16.99
N ARG A 275 6.90 7.16 16.12
CA ARG A 275 8.30 6.88 16.49
C ARG A 275 9.10 8.16 16.77
N ARG A 276 8.88 9.22 15.99
CA ARG A 276 9.60 10.50 16.10
C ARG A 276 8.88 11.54 16.95
N ARG A 277 7.69 11.20 17.48
CA ARG A 277 6.85 12.12 18.27
C ARG A 277 6.68 13.45 17.56
N LEU A 278 6.15 13.40 16.34
CA LEU A 278 5.87 14.57 15.48
C LEU A 278 4.52 15.22 15.81
N TYR A 279 3.97 14.95 17.00
CA TYR A 279 2.69 15.47 17.48
C TYR A 279 2.87 16.03 18.90
N PRO A 280 2.05 17.02 19.32
CA PRO A 280 1.07 17.75 18.51
C PRO A 280 1.75 18.65 17.45
N ARG A 281 0.98 19.03 16.43
CA ARG A 281 1.33 20.06 15.42
C ARG A 281 0.39 21.25 15.62
N ALA A 282 0.85 22.47 15.36
CA ALA A 282 -0.01 23.65 15.41
C ALA A 282 -1.07 23.58 14.30
N LEU A 283 -2.34 23.86 14.61
CA LEU A 283 -3.45 23.64 13.66
C LEU A 283 -3.40 24.57 12.43
N LEU A 284 -2.78 25.73 12.57
CA LEU A 284 -2.73 26.74 11.52
C LEU A 284 -1.47 26.68 10.66
N THR A 285 -0.49 25.82 10.97
CA THR A 285 0.78 25.74 10.21
C THR A 285 0.61 25.49 8.71
N PRO A 286 -0.39 24.74 8.21
CA PRO A 286 -0.56 24.59 6.77
C PRO A 286 -1.16 25.82 6.07
N PHE A 287 -1.70 26.78 6.82
CA PHE A 287 -2.52 27.86 6.28
C PHE A 287 -1.92 29.25 6.47
N THR A 288 -1.05 29.44 7.46
CA THR A 288 -0.42 30.74 7.74
C THR A 288 0.90 30.57 8.49
N ASP A 289 1.83 31.49 8.23
CA ASP A 289 3.12 31.57 8.92
C ASP A 289 3.02 32.22 10.31
N ASN A 290 1.90 32.89 10.62
CA ASN A 290 1.66 33.51 11.93
C ASN A 290 1.19 32.47 12.95
N VAL A 291 2.12 31.61 13.36
CA VAL A 291 1.86 30.49 14.28
C VAL A 291 3.03 30.22 15.22
N VAL A 292 2.69 29.93 16.48
CA VAL A 292 3.69 29.41 17.43
C VAL A 292 3.91 27.92 17.16
N LEU A 293 5.04 27.60 16.54
CA LEU A 293 5.46 26.25 16.22
C LEU A 293 5.60 25.40 17.48
N THR A 294 4.98 24.21 17.45
CA THR A 294 5.18 23.19 18.48
C THR A 294 6.52 22.47 18.32
N GLU A 295 6.92 21.68 19.30
CA GLU A 295 8.10 20.83 19.17
C GLU A 295 7.94 19.78 18.04
N GLY A 296 6.71 19.28 17.82
CA GLY A 296 6.39 18.40 16.70
C GLY A 296 6.57 19.09 15.35
N ASP A 297 6.23 20.38 15.27
CA ASP A 297 6.46 21.22 14.08
C ASP A 297 7.94 21.34 13.76
N ARG A 298 8.73 21.82 14.73
CA ARG A 298 10.18 22.02 14.60
C ARG A 298 10.90 20.73 14.21
N ARG A 299 10.54 19.59 14.82
CA ARG A 299 11.13 18.27 14.49
C ARG A 299 10.84 17.83 13.05
N ALA A 300 9.62 18.01 12.55
CA ALA A 300 9.30 17.57 11.19
C ALA A 300 9.94 18.49 10.14
N TYR A 301 9.89 19.82 10.33
CA TYR A 301 10.53 20.77 9.41
C TYR A 301 12.06 20.59 9.37
N ALA A 302 12.70 20.39 10.53
CA ALA A 302 14.12 20.04 10.56
C ALA A 302 14.41 18.70 9.85
N GLN A 303 13.50 17.72 9.93
CA GLN A 303 13.61 16.48 9.19
C GLN A 303 13.52 16.69 7.67
N TYR A 304 12.63 17.56 7.18
CA TYR A 304 12.47 17.84 5.76
C TYR A 304 13.73 18.47 5.16
N ALA A 305 14.31 19.45 5.84
CA ALA A 305 15.57 20.04 5.41
C ALA A 305 16.71 19.00 5.39
N ARG A 306 16.86 18.21 6.47
CA ARG A 306 17.93 17.18 6.56
C ARG A 306 17.76 16.05 5.53
N MET A 307 16.54 15.77 5.08
CA MET A 307 16.28 14.82 4.00
C MET A 307 16.88 15.27 2.66
N GLN A 308 17.04 16.59 2.45
CA GLN A 308 17.66 17.17 1.25
C GLN A 308 19.19 17.11 1.25
N ARG A 309 19.83 16.43 2.21
CA ARG A 309 21.28 16.24 2.18
C ARG A 309 21.71 15.33 1.02
N HIS A 310 22.54 15.88 0.12
CA HIS A 310 23.03 15.23 -1.10
C HIS A 310 24.43 14.63 -0.98
N LYS A 311 25.27 15.13 -0.05
CA LYS A 311 26.64 14.66 0.15
C LYS A 311 26.87 14.20 1.59
N GLY A 312 27.80 13.26 1.79
CA GLY A 312 28.18 12.76 3.12
C GLY A 312 28.78 13.82 4.03
N PHE A 313 29.54 14.73 3.42
CA PHE A 313 30.21 15.86 4.08
C PHE A 313 29.34 17.12 4.16
N GLN A 314 28.08 17.07 3.72
CA GLN A 314 27.16 18.21 3.82
C GLN A 314 26.48 18.23 5.19
N THR A 315 26.59 19.35 5.90
CA THR A 315 25.87 19.61 7.15
C THR A 315 24.68 20.53 6.86
N ILE A 316 23.52 20.22 7.45
CA ILE A 316 22.31 21.04 7.36
C ILE A 316 21.84 21.31 8.81
N SER A 317 22.01 22.55 9.28
CA SER A 317 21.39 23.07 10.49
C SER A 317 20.05 23.74 10.15
N VAL A 318 19.12 23.71 11.10
CA VAL A 318 17.80 24.33 10.97
C VAL A 318 17.48 24.95 12.31
N ASP A 319 17.33 26.26 12.30
CA ASP A 319 17.02 27.08 13.44
C ASP A 319 15.73 27.86 13.14
N PHE A 320 14.93 28.11 14.17
CA PHE A 320 13.69 28.86 14.06
C PHE A 320 13.78 30.02 15.03
N ASP A 321 13.90 31.23 14.48
CA ASP A 321 13.90 32.46 15.27
C ASP A 321 12.56 32.59 16.00
N SER A 322 12.62 32.99 17.26
CA SER A 322 11.44 33.37 18.03
C SER A 322 11.07 34.80 17.69
N ASP A 323 9.82 35.07 17.32
CA ASP A 323 9.28 36.44 17.16
C ASP A 323 9.33 37.29 18.46
N ASP A 324 9.91 36.77 19.56
CA ASP A 324 10.12 37.49 20.83
C ASP A 324 11.10 38.68 20.71
N ASP A 325 11.83 38.83 19.59
CA ASP A 325 12.69 40.01 19.35
C ASP A 325 11.93 41.23 18.76
N THR A 326 10.60 41.18 18.66
CA THR A 326 9.77 42.32 18.16
C THR A 326 8.71 42.82 19.15
N ALA A 327 9.03 42.81 20.45
CA ALA A 327 8.28 43.58 21.44
C ALA A 327 9.05 44.88 21.80
N PRO A 328 8.66 46.06 21.27
CA PRO A 328 9.08 47.35 21.84
C PRO A 328 8.40 47.64 23.18
#